data_AF-A0A8J9X7S9-F1
#
_entry.id   AF-A0A8J9X7S9-F1
#
_cell.length_a   1.000
_cell.length_b   1.000
_cell.length_c   1.000
_cell.angle_alpha   90.00
_cell.angle_beta   90.00
_cell.angle_gamma   90.00
#
_symmetry.space_group_name_H-M   'P 1'
#
loop_
_entity.id
_entity.type
_entity.pdbx_description
1 polymer ?
#
loop_
_entity_poly.entity_id
_entity_poly.type
_entity_poly.pdbx_seq_one_letter_code
_entity_poly.pdbx_strand_id
1 'polypeptide(L)'
;MSTTVMGKSIFAIGAFLTASLYNFAAYKKETPSDVRVHLAVQERTASAEDDRITMLPGLDYDPGFEQFSGYLDVSATRHIFYWYMESQSDPTNDPVVLWT
;
A
#
# COMPACT_ATOMS: atom_id res chain seq x y z
N MET A 1 28.96 -20.62 15.76
CA MET A 1 27.72 -21.18 15.14
C MET A 1 26.70 -20.06 15.04
N SER A 2 26.12 -19.91 13.86
CA SER A 2 25.37 -18.75 13.37
C SER A 2 24.01 -18.59 14.04
N THR A 3 23.70 -17.40 14.56
CA THR A 3 22.35 -17.02 14.98
C THR A 3 21.73 -16.15 13.89
N THR A 4 20.87 -16.78 13.11
CA THR A 4 19.84 -16.29 12.19
C THR A 4 19.50 -14.79 12.28
N VAL A 5 19.85 -14.05 11.22
CA VAL A 5 19.53 -12.62 10.95
C VAL A 5 18.14 -12.46 10.29
N MET A 6 17.28 -13.47 10.36
CA MET A 6 16.04 -13.57 9.56
C MET A 6 14.84 -12.77 10.10
N GLY A 7 15.03 -11.89 11.10
CA GLY A 7 13.93 -11.21 11.79
C GLY A 7 13.73 -9.72 11.50
N LYS A 8 14.64 -9.06 10.76
CA LYS A 8 14.56 -7.59 10.54
C LYS A 8 14.25 -7.19 9.10
N SER A 9 14.57 -8.05 8.13
CA SER A 9 14.45 -7.72 6.71
C SER A 9 13.00 -7.76 6.20
N ILE A 10 12.16 -8.62 6.78
CA ILE A 10 10.76 -8.82 6.36
C ILE A 10 9.85 -7.66 6.80
N PHE A 11 10.09 -7.10 7.99
CA PHE A 11 9.36 -5.91 8.47
C PHE A 11 9.68 -4.66 7.65
N ALA A 12 10.90 -4.55 7.12
CA ALA A 12 11.30 -3.39 6.31
C ALA A 12 10.57 -3.34 4.96
N ILE A 13 10.32 -4.50 4.33
CA ILE A 13 9.63 -4.57 3.03
C ILE A 13 8.15 -4.22 3.17
N GLY A 14 7.48 -4.70 4.22
CA GLY A 14 6.09 -4.35 4.49
C GLY A 14 5.90 -2.84 4.67
N ALA A 15 6.75 -2.20 5.48
CA ALA A 15 6.71 -0.74 5.66
C ALA A 15 7.04 0.03 4.38
N PHE A 16 7.97 -0.48 3.56
CA PHE A 16 8.33 0.14 2.28
C PHE A 16 7.18 0.05 1.26
N LEU A 17 6.47 -1.08 1.20
CA LEU A 17 5.30 -1.24 0.35
C LEU A 17 4.17 -0.29 0.79
N THR A 18 3.85 -0.21 2.08
CA THR A 18 2.84 0.73 2.58
C THR A 18 3.21 2.18 2.24
N ALA A 19 4.47 2.58 2.44
CA ALA A 19 4.93 3.93 2.12
C ALA A 19 4.96 4.21 0.60
N SER A 20 5.17 3.18 -0.23
CA SER A 20 5.09 3.29 -1.68
C SER A 20 3.65 3.49 -2.16
N LEU A 21 2.69 2.87 -1.48
CA LEU A 21 1.28 2.90 -1.87
C LEU A 21 0.55 4.15 -1.36
N TYR A 22 0.94 4.66 -0.19
CA TYR A 22 0.18 5.67 0.53
C TYR A 22 1.00 6.93 0.87
N ASN A 23 0.46 8.12 0.59
CA ASN A 23 1.02 9.35 1.13
C ASN A 23 0.68 9.46 2.63
N PHE A 24 1.68 9.49 3.50
CA PHE A 24 1.48 9.77 4.92
C PHE A 24 1.23 11.28 5.09
N ALA A 25 -0.01 11.74 4.97
CA ALA A 25 -0.34 13.14 5.12
C ALA A 25 -0.07 13.57 6.58
N ALA A 26 0.88 14.50 6.77
CA ALA A 26 1.03 15.20 8.03
C ALA A 26 -0.30 15.86 8.39
N TYR A 27 -0.90 15.45 9.52
CA TYR A 27 -2.14 15.98 10.07
C TYR A 27 -2.08 17.52 10.13
N LYS A 28 -2.77 18.21 9.21
CA LYS A 28 -2.94 19.67 9.26
C LYS A 28 -4.20 20.01 10.02
N LYS A 29 -4.04 20.55 11.23
CA LYS A 29 -5.12 21.04 12.08
C LYS A 29 -5.46 22.48 11.74
N GLU A 30 -6.32 22.73 10.76
CA GLU A 30 -6.94 24.05 10.59
C GLU A 30 -8.42 23.94 10.18
N THR A 31 -9.29 24.65 10.93
CA THR A 31 -10.70 24.91 10.59
C THR A 31 -10.97 26.39 10.77
N PRO A 32 -11.75 27.02 9.88
CA PRO A 32 -13.12 27.32 10.30
C PRO A 32 -14.24 26.97 9.30
N SER A 33 -15.21 26.25 9.86
CA SER A 33 -16.67 26.29 9.69
C SER A 33 -17.42 26.00 8.38
N ASP A 34 -16.84 25.97 7.19
CA ASP A 34 -17.71 25.73 5.99
C ASP A 34 -17.09 24.96 4.81
N VAL A 35 -16.09 24.14 5.10
CA VAL A 35 -15.63 23.12 4.16
C VAL A 35 -15.81 21.81 4.87
N ARG A 36 -16.66 20.93 4.32
CA ARG A 36 -16.70 19.52 4.72
C ARG A 36 -15.28 19.01 4.58
N VAL A 37 -14.57 18.94 5.70
CA VAL A 37 -13.30 18.24 5.84
C VAL A 37 -13.65 16.81 5.43
N HIS A 38 -13.38 16.47 4.17
CA HIS A 38 -13.27 15.08 3.78
C HIS A 38 -12.06 14.60 4.55
N LEU A 39 -12.34 14.02 5.71
CA LEU A 39 -11.39 13.45 6.64
C LEU A 39 -10.44 12.56 5.83
N ALA A 40 -9.16 12.95 5.79
CA ALA A 40 -8.00 12.16 5.39
C ALA A 40 -8.33 10.88 4.60
N VAL A 41 -8.70 11.02 3.33
CA VAL A 41 -8.36 9.95 2.39
C VAL A 41 -6.85 10.02 2.30
N GLN A 42 -6.20 8.95 2.73
CA GLN A 42 -4.79 8.76 2.51
C GLN A 42 -4.58 8.75 1.00
N GLU A 43 -4.23 9.89 0.41
CA GLU A 43 -4.10 9.98 -1.05
C GLU A 43 -3.03 8.97 -1.47
N ARG A 44 -3.41 8.01 -2.32
CA ARG A 44 -2.44 7.07 -2.85
C ARG A 44 -1.41 7.82 -3.67
N THR A 45 -0.19 7.31 -3.73
CA THR A 45 0.83 7.95 -4.58
C THR A 45 0.41 7.83 -6.05
N ALA A 46 0.82 8.78 -6.90
CA ALA A 46 0.52 8.69 -8.33
C ALA A 46 1.05 7.38 -8.94
N SER A 47 2.22 6.93 -8.49
CA SER A 47 2.81 5.65 -8.90
C SER A 47 1.98 4.45 -8.46
N ALA A 48 1.31 4.51 -7.30
CA ALA A 48 0.43 3.45 -6.85
C ALA A 48 -0.86 3.40 -7.68
N GLU A 49 -1.40 4.55 -8.07
CA GLU A 49 -2.56 4.59 -8.97
C GLU A 49 -2.23 4.04 -10.37
N ASP A 50 -1.00 4.24 -10.85
CA ASP A 50 -0.52 3.63 -12.10
C ASP A 50 -0.43 2.08 -12.02
N ASP A 51 -0.14 1.54 -10.83
CA ASP A 51 -0.07 0.10 -10.57
C ASP A 51 -1.45 -0.53 -10.30
N ARG A 52 -2.54 0.25 -10.26
CA ARG A 52 -3.88 -0.21 -9.88
C ARG A 52 -4.49 -1.13 -10.94
N ILE A 53 -4.94 -2.30 -10.50
CA ILE A 53 -5.64 -3.27 -11.36
C ILE A 53 -7.13 -2.91 -11.38
N THR A 54 -7.55 -2.22 -12.45
CA THR A 54 -8.96 -1.83 -12.65
C THR A 54 -9.83 -2.93 -13.26
N MET A 55 -9.23 -3.88 -13.99
CA MET A 55 -9.90 -5.04 -14.55
C MET A 55 -8.96 -6.24 -14.53
N LEU A 56 -9.39 -7.33 -13.90
CA LEU A 56 -8.65 -8.58 -13.88
C LEU A 56 -9.34 -9.60 -14.81
N PRO A 57 -8.72 -10.04 -15.91
CA PRO A 57 -9.32 -11.02 -16.80
C PRO A 57 -9.68 -12.32 -16.05
N GLY A 58 -10.89 -12.81 -16.27
CA GLY A 58 -11.41 -14.01 -15.59
C GLY A 58 -12.07 -13.73 -14.23
N LEU A 59 -12.04 -12.50 -13.75
CA LEU A 59 -12.86 -12.04 -12.63
C LEU A 59 -14.10 -11.34 -13.21
N ASP A 60 -15.28 -11.94 -13.04
CA ASP A 60 -16.55 -11.49 -13.60
C ASP A 60 -17.37 -10.63 -12.62
N TYR A 61 -16.81 -10.31 -11.46
CA TYR A 61 -17.41 -9.47 -10.44
C TYR A 61 -16.41 -8.45 -9.88
N ASP A 62 -16.93 -7.39 -9.26
CA ASP A 62 -16.10 -6.44 -8.51
C ASP A 62 -15.70 -7.06 -7.16
N PRO A 63 -14.39 -7.26 -6.89
CA PRO A 63 -13.94 -7.88 -5.65
C PRO A 63 -14.28 -7.06 -4.40
N GLY A 64 -14.64 -5.78 -4.52
CA GLY A 64 -14.98 -4.92 -3.37
C GLY A 64 -13.77 -4.47 -2.55
N PHE A 65 -12.56 -4.66 -3.08
CA PHE A 65 -11.32 -4.14 -2.53
C PHE A 65 -10.38 -3.74 -3.67
N GLU A 66 -9.47 -2.82 -3.38
CA GLU A 66 -8.50 -2.36 -4.36
C GLU A 66 -7.29 -3.30 -4.41
N GLN A 67 -6.76 -3.48 -5.61
CA GLN A 67 -5.60 -4.33 -5.84
C GLN A 67 -4.63 -3.68 -6.82
N PHE A 68 -3.36 -3.97 -6.61
CA PHE A 68 -2.24 -3.29 -7.26
C PHE A 68 -1.20 -4.33 -7.67
N SER A 69 -0.60 -4.17 -8.84
CA SER A 69 0.53 -4.98 -9.28
C SER A 69 1.58 -4.11 -9.93
N GLY A 70 2.82 -4.26 -9.47
CA GLY A 70 3.94 -3.46 -9.95
C GLY A 70 5.27 -4.02 -9.48
N TYR A 71 6.27 -3.13 -9.39
CA TYR A 71 7.62 -3.49 -8.96
C TYR A 71 8.11 -2.59 -7.83
N LEU A 72 8.71 -3.20 -6.81
CA LEU A 72 9.46 -2.50 -5.77
C LEU A 72 10.94 -2.44 -6.13
N ASP A 73 11.46 -1.22 -6.24
CA ASP A 73 12.86 -0.97 -6.53
C ASP A 73 13.70 -1.08 -5.26
N VAL A 74 14.36 -2.22 -5.07
CA VAL A 74 15.25 -2.44 -3.92
C VAL A 74 16.70 -2.00 -4.19
N SER A 75 17.06 -1.83 -5.46
CA SER A 75 18.27 -1.14 -5.92
C SER A 75 18.09 -0.68 -7.36
N ALA A 76 19.04 0.09 -7.91
CA ALA A 76 19.02 0.54 -9.30
C ALA A 76 18.95 -0.58 -10.37
N THR A 77 19.14 -1.84 -9.97
CA THR A 77 19.14 -3.00 -10.88
C THR A 77 18.27 -4.15 -10.38
N ARG A 78 17.57 -3.99 -9.26
CA ARG A 78 16.80 -5.06 -8.62
C ARG A 78 15.38 -4.57 -8.36
N HIS A 79 14.45 -5.24 -9.02
CA HIS A 79 13.04 -4.92 -9.03
C HIS A 79 12.28 -6.17 -8.57
N ILE A 80 11.52 -6.06 -7.48
CA ILE A 80 10.73 -7.17 -6.94
C ILE A 80 9.29 -6.98 -7.40
N PHE A 81 8.79 -7.93 -8.17
CA PHE A 81 7.37 -7.94 -8.52
C PHE A 81 6.51 -8.09 -7.25
N TYR A 82 5.44 -7.31 -7.15
CA TYR A 82 4.44 -7.45 -6.10
C TYR A 82 3.03 -7.52 -6.69
N TRP A 83 2.15 -8.22 -5.99
CA TRP A 83 0.70 -8.13 -6.15
C TRP A 83 0.11 -7.90 -4.76
N TYR A 84 -0.44 -6.72 -4.54
CA TYR A 84 -1.00 -6.28 -3.28
C TYR A 84 -2.52 -6.19 -3.38
N MET A 85 -3.19 -6.63 -2.32
CA MET A 85 -4.64 -6.53 -2.15
C MET A 85 -4.92 -5.80 -0.84
N GLU A 86 -5.74 -4.76 -0.89
CA GLU A 86 -6.19 -4.05 0.30
C GLU A 86 -7.11 -4.93 1.17
N SER A 87 -7.17 -4.63 2.46
CA SER A 87 -8.14 -5.28 3.35
C SER A 87 -9.56 -4.94 2.93
N GLN A 88 -10.46 -5.92 3.02
CA GLN A 88 -11.89 -5.73 2.75
C GLN A 88 -12.64 -5.01 3.87
N SER A 89 -12.08 -4.98 5.08
CA SER A 89 -12.73 -4.41 6.27
C SER A 89 -12.35 -2.95 6.46
N ASP A 90 -11.11 -2.68 6.87
CA ASP A 90 -10.59 -1.34 7.11
C ASP A 90 -9.15 -1.24 6.58
N PRO A 91 -8.95 -0.99 5.27
CA PRO A 91 -7.62 -0.94 4.67
C PRO A 91 -6.72 0.17 5.23
N THR A 92 -7.29 1.15 5.93
CA THR A 92 -6.53 2.23 6.57
C THR A 92 -5.90 1.77 7.89
N ASN A 93 -6.60 0.92 8.65
CA ASN A 93 -6.18 0.52 9.99
C ASN A 93 -5.73 -0.95 10.09
N ASP A 94 -6.12 -1.78 9.14
CA ASP A 94 -5.78 -3.20 9.13
C ASP A 94 -4.28 -3.42 8.82
N PRO A 95 -3.66 -4.45 9.40
CA PRO A 95 -2.22 -4.67 9.26
C PRO A 95 -1.86 -5.12 7.84
N VAL A 96 -0.65 -4.76 7.40
CA VAL A 96 -0.06 -5.31 6.17
C VAL A 96 0.59 -6.66 6.45
N VAL A 97 0.24 -7.65 5.65
CA VAL A 97 0.82 -9.00 5.69
C VAL A 97 1.63 -9.23 4.42
N LEU A 98 2.88 -9.66 4.59
CA LEU A 98 3.75 -10.09 3.49
C LEU A 98 3.75 -11.62 3.41
N TRP A 99 3.51 -12.16 2.22
CA TRP A 99 3.51 -13.59 1.93
C TRP A 99 4.70 -13.94 1.02
N THR A 100 5.48 -14.98 1.37
CA THR A 100 6.69 -15.41 0.64
C THR A 100 6.84 -16.93 0.64
#